data_AF-A0A2U3ES72-F1
#
_entry.id   AF-A0A2U3ES72-F1
#
_cell.length_a   1.000
_cell.length_b   1.000
_cell.length_c   1.000
_cell.angle_alpha   90.00
_cell.angle_beta   90.00
_cell.angle_gamma   90.00
#
_symmetry.space_group_name_H-M   'P 1'
#
loop_
_entity.id
_entity.type
_entity.pdbx_description
1 polymer ?
#
loop_
_entity_poly.entity_id
_entity_poly.type
_entity_poly.pdbx_seq_one_letter_code
_entity_poly.pdbx_strand_id
1 'polypeptide(L)'
;RLGLDYHDTLSLLFAEGQSPVHLSAPAAVTELLSNIRLQHAASQKATRVALHSVLQAFSPEGLLARFSHYRRGGQGENAGWEWDMYQHYFRELTSSRQQGFEKLFRQVYAQAYDRAVREGLESL
;
A
#
# COMPACT_ATOMS: atom_id res chain seq x y z
N ARG A 1 -25.91 -22.17 18.67
CA ARG A 1 -27.28 -21.60 18.71
C ARG A 1 -27.44 -20.94 20.07
N LEU A 2 -27.84 -19.67 20.14
CA LEU A 2 -27.86 -18.89 21.38
C LEU A 2 -28.91 -19.35 22.42
N GLY A 3 -29.74 -20.37 22.13
CA GLY A 3 -30.67 -20.95 23.11
C GLY A 3 -31.82 -20.03 23.54
N LEU A 4 -32.05 -18.93 22.81
CA LEU A 4 -33.06 -17.92 23.11
C LEU A 4 -34.37 -18.18 22.35
N ASP A 5 -35.48 -17.73 22.95
CA ASP A 5 -36.79 -17.67 22.30
C ASP A 5 -36.78 -16.68 21.12
N TYR A 6 -37.71 -16.82 20.18
CA TYR A 6 -37.87 -15.98 19.00
C TYR A 6 -38.00 -14.49 19.34
N HIS A 7 -38.81 -14.16 20.36
CA HIS A 7 -39.00 -12.78 20.79
C HIS A 7 -37.72 -12.18 21.37
N ASP A 8 -37.02 -12.95 22.22
CA ASP A 8 -35.74 -12.54 22.81
C ASP A 8 -34.64 -12.38 21.74
N THR A 9 -34.67 -13.22 20.71
CA THR A 9 -33.73 -13.13 19.57
C THR A 9 -33.95 -11.86 18.75
N LEU A 10 -35.21 -11.51 18.48
CA LEU A 10 -35.56 -10.26 17.79
C LEU A 10 -35.19 -9.04 18.62
N SER A 11 -35.49 -9.06 19.92
CA SER A 11 -35.08 -7.98 20.82
C SER A 11 -33.56 -7.86 20.87
N LEU A 12 -32.78 -8.94 20.89
CA LEU A 12 -31.31 -8.86 20.89
C LEU A 12 -30.73 -8.34 19.55
N LEU A 13 -31.30 -8.75 18.41
CA LEU A 13 -30.85 -8.33 17.08
C LEU A 13 -31.12 -6.85 16.79
N PHE A 14 -32.25 -6.34 17.29
CA PHE A 14 -32.76 -5.01 16.99
C PHE A 14 -32.76 -4.05 18.19
N ALA A 15 -32.38 -4.49 19.39
CA ALA A 15 -32.19 -3.58 20.51
C ALA A 15 -31.05 -2.61 20.20
N GLU A 16 -31.31 -1.33 20.41
CA GLU A 16 -30.31 -0.26 20.40
C GLU A 16 -29.35 -0.34 21.60
N GLY A 17 -29.64 -1.22 22.58
CA GLY A 17 -28.86 -1.42 23.79
C GLY A 17 -27.59 -2.22 23.56
N GLN A 18 -26.44 -1.57 23.76
CA GLN A 18 -25.11 -2.17 23.85
C GLN A 18 -25.11 -3.38 24.79
N SER A 19 -25.00 -4.59 24.24
CA SER A 19 -24.43 -5.70 24.99
C SER A 19 -22.95 -5.37 25.21
N PRO A 20 -22.41 -5.55 26.42
CA PRO A 20 -21.03 -5.17 26.76
C PRO A 20 -19.94 -5.87 25.91
N VAL A 21 -20.33 -6.87 25.10
CA VAL A 21 -19.41 -7.66 24.26
C VAL A 21 -19.86 -7.74 22.79
N HIS A 22 -21.11 -7.41 22.46
CA HIS A 22 -21.65 -7.56 21.11
C HIS A 22 -22.41 -6.31 20.65
N LEU A 23 -21.99 -5.79 19.50
CA LEU A 23 -22.74 -4.77 18.78
C LEU A 23 -24.08 -5.33 18.32
N SER A 24 -25.12 -4.50 18.35
CA SER A 24 -26.38 -4.82 17.67
C SER A 24 -26.12 -5.00 16.16
N ALA A 25 -26.98 -5.74 15.46
CA ALA A 25 -26.77 -5.98 14.03
C ALA A 25 -26.62 -4.67 13.21
N PRO A 26 -27.43 -3.61 13.44
CA PRO A 26 -27.24 -2.32 12.77
C PRO A 26 -25.90 -1.64 13.10
N ALA A 27 -25.47 -1.70 14.37
CA ALA A 27 -24.21 -1.12 14.80
C ALA A 27 -23.00 -1.86 14.19
N ALA A 28 -23.05 -3.19 14.15
CA ALA A 28 -22.04 -4.03 13.52
C ALA A 28 -21.92 -3.75 12.00
N VAL A 29 -23.05 -3.62 11.30
CA VAL A 29 -23.06 -3.27 9.87
C VAL A 29 -22.47 -1.88 9.65
N THR A 30 -22.81 -0.91 10.51
CA THR A 30 -22.28 0.46 10.42
C THR A 30 -20.77 0.47 10.61
N GLU A 31 -20.25 -0.24 11.62
CA GLU A 31 -18.83 -0.36 11.87
C GLU A 31 -18.09 -1.05 10.71
N LEU A 32 -18.64 -2.14 10.18
CA LEU A 32 -18.09 -2.84 9.02
C LEU A 32 -17.99 -1.92 7.79
N LEU A 33 -19.05 -1.16 7.49
CA LEU A 33 -19.04 -0.21 6.38
C LEU A 33 -18.01 0.90 6.58
N SER A 34 -17.90 1.43 7.81
CA SER A 34 -16.87 2.42 8.15
C SER A 34 -15.46 1.86 7.98
N ASN A 35 -15.23 0.62 8.44
CA ASN A 35 -13.94 -0.05 8.28
C ASN A 35 -13.61 -0.31 6.81
N ILE A 36 -14.57 -0.79 6.00
CA ILE A 36 -14.37 -0.98 4.55
C ILE A 36 -14.00 0.34 3.87
N ARG A 37 -14.67 1.45 4.22
CA ARG A 37 -14.35 2.78 3.67
C ARG A 37 -12.94 3.23 4.05
N LEU A 38 -12.54 3.01 5.30
CA LEU A 38 -11.19 3.30 5.78
C LEU A 38 -10.13 2.49 5.01
N GLN A 39 -10.28 1.17 4.92
CA GLN A 39 -9.35 0.29 4.21
C GLN A 39 -9.27 0.67 2.72
N HIS A 40 -10.40 1.01 2.10
CA HIS A 40 -10.43 1.44 0.70
C HIS A 40 -9.66 2.76 0.49
N ALA A 41 -9.90 3.76 1.32
CA ALA A 41 -9.18 5.04 1.24
C ALA A 41 -7.68 4.87 1.50
N ALA A 42 -7.30 4.06 2.50
CA ALA A 42 -5.91 3.73 2.79
C ALA A 42 -5.23 3.02 1.61
N SER A 43 -5.91 2.05 0.98
CA SER A 43 -5.41 1.32 -0.19
C SER A 43 -5.19 2.23 -1.40
N GLN A 44 -6.13 3.16 -1.66
CA GLN A 44 -5.97 4.16 -2.73
C GLN A 44 -4.74 5.07 -2.48
N LYS A 45 -4.60 5.57 -1.23
CA LYS A 45 -3.46 6.42 -0.85
C LYS A 45 -2.14 5.65 -0.99
N ALA A 46 -2.06 4.43 -0.48
CA ALA A 46 -0.88 3.58 -0.56
C ALA A 46 -0.49 3.25 -2.01
N THR A 47 -1.47 2.94 -2.86
CA THR A 47 -1.25 2.67 -4.30
C THR A 47 -0.63 3.87 -4.99
N ARG A 48 -1.16 5.08 -4.76
CA ARG A 48 -0.63 6.32 -5.34
C ARG A 48 0.82 6.57 -4.91
N VAL A 49 1.14 6.40 -3.63
CA VAL A 49 2.49 6.61 -3.09
C VAL A 49 3.47 5.57 -3.65
N ALA A 50 3.08 4.29 -3.68
CA ALA A 50 3.91 3.23 -4.20
C ALA A 50 4.18 3.40 -5.71
N LEU A 51 3.17 3.76 -6.51
CA LEU A 51 3.34 4.05 -7.93
C LEU A 51 4.27 5.26 -8.15
N HIS A 52 4.11 6.32 -7.36
CA HIS A 52 5.00 7.48 -7.44
C HIS A 52 6.46 7.08 -7.13
N SER A 53 6.68 6.24 -6.11
CA SER A 53 8.03 5.75 -5.78
C SER A 53 8.65 4.93 -6.91
N VAL A 54 7.85 4.10 -7.60
CA VAL A 54 8.30 3.35 -8.77
C VAL A 54 8.70 4.32 -9.90
N LEU A 55 7.87 5.32 -10.18
CA LEU A 55 8.18 6.33 -11.21
C LEU A 55 9.45 7.13 -10.86
N GLN A 56 9.63 7.52 -9.60
CA GLN A 56 10.85 8.22 -9.16
C GLN A 56 12.10 7.36 -9.33
N ALA A 57 12.00 6.04 -9.15
CA ALA A 57 13.10 5.12 -9.40
C ALA A 57 13.51 5.05 -10.90
N PHE A 58 12.66 5.54 -11.81
CA PHE A 58 12.96 5.70 -13.23
C PHE A 58 13.36 7.12 -13.63
N SER A 59 13.39 8.07 -12.70
CA SER A 59 13.74 9.45 -13.03
C SER A 59 15.11 9.50 -13.72
N PRO A 60 15.20 10.08 -14.94
CA PRO A 60 16.46 10.19 -15.65
C PRO A 60 17.55 10.85 -14.80
N GLU A 61 17.19 11.88 -14.04
CA GLU A 61 18.11 12.61 -13.16
C GLU A 61 18.63 11.72 -12.02
N GLY A 62 17.76 10.93 -11.39
CA GLY A 62 18.15 10.00 -10.33
C GLY A 62 19.04 8.87 -10.85
N LEU A 63 18.76 8.37 -12.05
CA LEU A 63 19.57 7.35 -12.70
C LEU A 63 20.94 7.88 -13.11
N LEU A 64 21.01 9.07 -13.71
CA LEU A 64 22.27 9.72 -14.09
C LEU A 64 23.14 9.99 -12.87
N ALA A 65 22.56 10.48 -11.76
CA ALA A 65 23.28 10.66 -10.51
C ALA A 65 23.86 9.32 -10.00
N ARG A 66 23.09 8.24 -10.04
CA ARG A 66 23.56 6.90 -9.66
C ARG A 66 24.67 6.40 -10.58
N PHE A 67 24.51 6.55 -11.89
CA PHE A 67 25.49 6.12 -12.89
C PHE A 67 26.82 6.88 -12.74
N SER A 68 26.76 8.16 -12.35
CA SER A 68 27.95 8.98 -12.09
C SER A 68 28.90 8.37 -11.02
N HIS A 69 28.37 7.57 -10.10
CA HIS A 69 29.19 6.84 -9.12
C HIS A 69 29.97 5.68 -9.75
N TYR A 70 29.38 4.96 -10.72
CA TYR A 70 30.05 3.88 -11.43
C TYR A 70 31.13 4.38 -12.40
N ARG A 71 30.97 5.60 -12.91
CA ARG A 71 31.91 6.22 -13.86
C ARG A 71 33.30 6.50 -13.26
N ARG A 72 33.45 6.57 -11.94
CA ARG A 72 34.73 6.87 -11.27
C ARG A 72 35.79 5.76 -11.41
N GLY A 73 35.44 4.60 -11.99
CA GLY A 73 36.30 3.42 -12.13
C GLY A 73 37.06 3.26 -13.46
N GLY A 74 37.03 4.23 -14.37
CA GLY A 74 37.94 4.22 -15.54
C GLY A 74 37.36 3.72 -16.87
N GLN A 75 36.12 4.05 -17.19
CA GLN A 75 35.61 3.91 -18.57
C GLN A 75 35.56 5.28 -19.25
N GLY A 76 36.29 5.39 -20.36
CA GLY A 76 36.44 6.61 -21.16
C GLY A 76 35.13 7.12 -21.73
N GLU A 77 35.19 8.34 -22.27
CA GLU A 77 34.12 9.13 -22.88
C GLU A 77 33.46 8.40 -24.06
N ASN A 78 32.68 7.35 -23.78
CA ASN A 78 31.87 6.70 -24.80
C ASN A 78 30.51 7.41 -24.84
N ALA A 79 30.30 8.20 -25.91
CA ALA A 79 29.03 8.87 -26.15
C ALA A 79 27.93 7.81 -26.33
N GLY A 80 27.15 7.56 -25.28
CA GLY A 80 26.12 6.52 -25.25
C GLY A 80 26.15 5.60 -24.02
N TRP A 81 27.20 5.68 -23.19
CA TRP A 81 27.32 4.84 -22.00
C TRP A 81 26.15 5.01 -21.01
N GLU A 82 25.61 6.22 -20.85
CA GLU A 82 24.45 6.46 -19.98
C GLU A 82 23.19 5.73 -20.49
N TRP A 83 23.03 5.64 -21.81
CA TRP A 83 21.91 4.92 -22.42
C TRP A 83 22.07 3.41 -22.28
N ASP A 84 23.27 2.88 -22.48
CA ASP A 84 23.56 1.46 -22.25
C ASP A 84 23.28 1.10 -20.79
N MET A 85 23.71 1.94 -19.85
CA MET A 85 23.43 1.74 -18.43
C MET A 85 21.94 1.78 -18.11
N TYR A 86 21.19 2.69 -18.73
CA TYR A 86 19.74 2.72 -18.60
C TYR A 86 19.09 1.42 -19.08
N GLN A 87 19.48 0.91 -20.26
CA GLN A 87 18.96 -0.34 -20.81
C GLN A 87 19.30 -1.55 -19.92
N HIS A 88 20.52 -1.63 -19.39
CA HIS A 88 20.92 -2.67 -18.45
C HIS A 88 20.11 -2.62 -17.16
N TYR A 89 19.98 -1.43 -16.57
CA TYR A 89 19.23 -1.22 -15.34
C TYR A 89 17.74 -1.57 -15.50
N PHE A 90 17.13 -1.12 -16.59
CA PHE A 90 15.74 -1.44 -16.92
C PHE A 90 15.52 -2.96 -17.05
N ARG A 91 16.42 -3.66 -17.76
CA ARG A 91 16.35 -5.12 -17.95
C ARG A 91 16.50 -5.88 -16.64
N GLU A 92 17.39 -5.42 -15.76
CA GLU A 92 17.62 -6.06 -14.48
C GLU A 92 16.43 -5.90 -13.53
N LEU A 93 15.82 -4.72 -13.51
CA LEU A 93 14.66 -4.47 -12.66
C LEU A 93 13.37 -5.14 -13.15
N THR A 94 13.21 -5.29 -14.47
CA THR A 94 12.09 -6.01 -15.08
C THR A 94 12.32 -7.53 -15.12
N SER A 95 13.52 -7.99 -14.75
CA SER A 95 13.83 -9.41 -14.67
C SER A 95 13.02 -10.07 -13.55
N SER A 96 12.39 -11.20 -13.90
CA SER A 96 11.68 -12.08 -12.97
C SER A 96 12.56 -12.62 -11.83
N ARG A 97 13.89 -12.62 -12.00
CA ARG A 97 14.86 -13.08 -10.99
C ARG A 97 15.06 -12.10 -9.83
N GLN A 98 14.98 -10.80 -10.11
CA GLN A 98 15.31 -9.76 -9.11
C GLN A 98 14.07 -9.22 -8.39
N GLN A 99 12.87 -9.32 -9.00
CA GLN A 99 11.59 -8.81 -8.46
C GLN A 99 11.69 -7.40 -7.84
N GLY A 100 12.64 -6.58 -8.30
CA GLY A 100 13.04 -5.35 -7.62
C GLY A 100 11.90 -4.34 -7.57
N PHE A 101 11.15 -4.23 -8.67
CA PHE A 101 9.98 -3.36 -8.74
C PHE A 101 8.84 -3.82 -7.86
N GLU A 102 8.50 -5.10 -7.94
CA GLU A 102 7.39 -5.64 -7.15
C GLU A 102 7.70 -5.53 -5.66
N LYS A 103 8.96 -5.72 -5.27
CA LYS A 103 9.42 -5.54 -3.88
C LYS A 103 9.39 -4.07 -3.45
N LEU A 104 9.90 -3.14 -4.27
CA LEU A 104 9.86 -1.71 -3.99
C LEU A 104 8.41 -1.23 -3.82
N PHE A 105 7.55 -1.59 -4.77
CA PHE A 105 6.13 -1.26 -4.73
C PHE A 105 5.49 -1.82 -3.45
N ARG A 106 5.65 -3.12 -3.17
CA ARG A 106 5.06 -3.76 -1.99
C ARG A 106 5.53 -3.14 -0.68
N GLN A 107 6.83 -2.83 -0.56
CA GLN A 107 7.38 -2.21 0.63
C GLN A 107 6.83 -0.81 0.88
N VAL A 108 6.82 0.03 -0.15
CA VAL A 108 6.29 1.40 -0.03
C VAL A 108 4.78 1.39 0.17
N TYR A 109 4.06 0.49 -0.50
CA TYR A 109 2.63 0.29 -0.32
C TYR A 109 2.31 -0.06 1.14
N ALA A 110 2.95 -1.09 1.70
CA ALA A 110 2.67 -1.53 3.07
C ALA A 110 2.90 -0.41 4.09
N GLN A 111 4.02 0.32 3.96
CA GLN A 111 4.32 1.44 4.84
C GLN A 111 3.31 2.59 4.71
N ALA A 112 2.92 2.94 3.49
CA ALA A 112 1.95 4.00 3.24
C ALA A 112 0.54 3.61 3.69
N TYR A 113 0.19 2.33 3.55
CA TYR A 113 -1.08 1.76 3.99
C TYR A 113 -1.23 1.81 5.50
N ASP A 114 -0.24 1.29 6.23
CA ASP A 114 -0.23 1.28 7.69
C ASP A 114 -0.35 2.70 8.26
N ARG A 115 0.38 3.65 7.66
CA ARG A 115 0.27 5.07 8.04
C ARG A 115 -1.14 5.61 7.77
N ALA A 116 -1.71 5.34 6.59
CA ALA A 116 -3.03 5.85 6.23
C ALA A 116 -4.15 5.27 7.10
N VAL A 117 -4.06 3.99 7.48
CA VAL A 117 -5.01 3.37 8.42
C VAL A 117 -4.91 4.02 9.80
N ARG A 118 -3.70 4.25 10.32
CA ARG A 118 -3.50 4.91 11.63
C ARG A 118 -4.07 6.33 11.64
N GLU A 119 -3.73 7.13 10.64
CA GLU A 119 -4.25 8.50 10.50
C GLU A 119 -5.79 8.50 10.39
N GLY A 120 -6.37 7.53 9.68
CA GLY A 120 -7.81 7.41 9.56
C GLY A 120 -8.50 6.98 10.85
N LEU A 121 -7.86 6.13 11.67
CA LEU A 121 -8.35 5.77 13.01
C LEU A 121 -8.31 6.96 13.98
N GLU A 122 -7.33 7.85 13.86
CA GLU A 122 -7.24 9.08 14.68
C GLU A 122 -8.29 10.14 14.29
N SER A 123 -8.90 10.01 13.10
CA SER A 123 -9.89 10.95 12.57
C SER A 123 -11.36 10.55 12.82
N LEU A 124 -11.58 9.39 13.46
CA LEU A 124 -12.89 8.84 13.85
C LEU A 124 -13.20 9.18 15.31
#